data_AF-A0A5E5QA26-F1
#
_entry.id   AF-A0A5E5QA26-F1
#
_cell.length_a   1.000
_cell.length_b   1.000
_cell.length_c   1.000
_cell.angle_alpha   90.00
_cell.angle_beta   90.00
_cell.angle_gamma   90.00
#
_symmetry.space_group_name_H-M   'P 1'
#
loop_
_entity.id
_entity.type
_entity.pdbx_description
1 polymer ?
#
loop_
_entity_poly.entity_id
_entity_poly.type
_entity_poly.pdbx_seq_one_letter_code
_entity_poly.pdbx_strand_id
1 'polypeptide(L)'
;MGEEQIRYSKKPIYSTKSLALLLGVNETQLKKIAKNSNKYFQLIQKTKKDGSIRKCYSLKEPLNNIHEKIKTRITFNVYYPQYIQGAIKDRSNLTNAKLHERSKVIIQLDIKDFFPFIKFKQIYNLWRYFFNFSEEVSDLLTNLITLDGTLVPGAKISSDIANLIFWDKEHDLVKSLKKDNLIYSRFVDDINISSKNKISDKLKTNIIQQVHSMINSKELKLKNKKTKILNSNNQLLITGLVVNNKVKVSKEYVDSVYTAINDDQNINSINGKINYIKQTNPKKATHIEKIAKTR
;
A
#
# COMPACT_ATOMS: atom_id res chain seq x y z
N MET A 1 -12.69 -21.80 5.62
CA MET A 1 -12.23 -20.70 4.74
C MET A 1 -10.95 -20.12 5.32
N GLY A 2 -9.82 -20.31 4.63
CA GLY A 2 -8.48 -20.07 5.17
C GLY A 2 -8.17 -18.60 5.49
N GLU A 3 -7.38 -18.38 6.55
CA GLU A 3 -6.93 -17.09 7.11
C GLU A 3 -6.21 -16.14 6.12
N GLU A 4 -6.02 -16.57 4.87
CA GLU A 4 -5.17 -15.90 3.88
C GLU A 4 -5.93 -15.19 2.75
N GLN A 5 -7.27 -15.22 2.72
CA GLN A 5 -8.06 -14.48 1.73
C GLN A 5 -8.62 -13.16 2.29
N ILE A 6 -8.70 -12.14 1.42
CA ILE A 6 -9.40 -10.88 1.70
C ILE A 6 -10.91 -11.16 1.82
N ARG A 7 -11.59 -10.54 2.79
CA ARG A 7 -13.03 -10.80 3.03
C ARG A 7 -13.77 -9.53 3.42
N TYR A 8 -14.96 -9.33 2.85
CA TYR A 8 -15.89 -8.29 3.29
C TYR A 8 -16.88 -8.85 4.31
N SER A 9 -17.09 -8.13 5.42
CA SER A 9 -17.83 -8.64 6.58
C SER A 9 -19.29 -8.18 6.70
N LYS A 10 -19.75 -7.30 5.81
CA LYS A 10 -21.11 -6.74 5.85
C LYS A 10 -21.95 -7.26 4.69
N LYS A 11 -23.27 -7.03 4.79
CA LYS A 11 -24.21 -7.35 3.72
C LYS A 11 -23.94 -6.48 2.49
N PRO A 12 -24.13 -7.00 1.28
CA PRO A 12 -24.01 -6.21 0.06
C PRO A 12 -25.08 -5.11 -0.04
N ILE A 13 -24.78 -4.06 -0.82
CA ILE A 13 -25.68 -2.92 -1.06
C ILE A 13 -26.24 -3.04 -2.48
N TYR A 14 -27.56 -3.15 -2.59
CA TYR A 14 -28.23 -3.42 -3.88
C TYR A 14 -29.03 -2.25 -4.46
N SER A 15 -29.22 -1.15 -3.73
CA SER A 15 -29.90 0.03 -4.25
C SER A 15 -29.15 1.32 -3.95
N THR A 16 -29.23 2.27 -4.87
CA THR A 16 -28.63 3.60 -4.73
C THR A 16 -29.27 4.39 -3.60
N LYS A 17 -30.55 4.18 -3.29
CA LYS A 17 -31.21 4.69 -2.08
C LYS A 17 -30.53 4.20 -0.79
N SER A 18 -30.24 2.90 -0.69
CA SER A 18 -29.56 2.33 0.48
C SER A 18 -28.13 2.86 0.61
N LEU A 19 -27.42 2.99 -0.51
CA LEU A 19 -26.10 3.61 -0.52
C LEU A 19 -26.16 5.08 -0.07
N ALA A 20 -27.12 5.85 -0.56
CA ALA A 20 -27.29 7.26 -0.21
C ALA A 20 -27.56 7.44 1.30
N LEU A 21 -28.43 6.60 1.88
CA LEU A 21 -28.66 6.52 3.31
C LEU A 21 -27.39 6.15 4.07
N LEU A 22 -26.67 5.11 3.62
CA LEU A 22 -25.39 4.70 4.22
C LEU A 22 -24.36 5.82 4.16
N LEU A 23 -24.36 6.67 3.15
CA LEU A 23 -23.46 7.81 3.03
C LEU A 23 -24.04 9.09 3.66
N GLY A 24 -25.27 9.08 4.18
CA GLY A 24 -25.93 10.27 4.70
C GLY A 24 -25.94 11.43 3.71
N VAL A 25 -26.27 11.15 2.45
CA VAL A 25 -26.45 12.13 1.37
C VAL A 25 -27.78 11.81 0.68
N ASN A 26 -28.50 12.82 0.19
CA ASN A 26 -29.70 12.58 -0.61
C ASN A 26 -29.35 11.80 -1.90
N GLU A 27 -30.19 10.84 -2.31
CA GLU A 27 -29.90 9.97 -3.46
C GLU A 27 -29.70 10.74 -4.77
N THR A 28 -30.59 11.70 -5.07
CA THR A 28 -30.50 12.54 -6.27
C THR A 28 -29.23 13.39 -6.25
N GLN A 29 -28.87 13.91 -5.08
CA GLN A 29 -27.62 14.66 -4.89
C GLN A 29 -26.39 13.75 -5.09
N LEU A 30 -26.39 12.53 -4.55
CA LEU A 30 -25.31 11.57 -4.71
C LEU A 30 -25.08 11.23 -6.20
N LYS A 31 -26.17 10.94 -6.93
CA LYS A 31 -26.15 10.70 -8.39
C LYS A 31 -25.59 11.91 -9.15
N LYS A 32 -26.02 13.12 -8.80
CA LYS A 32 -25.50 14.37 -9.40
C LYS A 32 -24.01 14.60 -9.14
N ILE A 33 -23.56 14.33 -7.91
CA ILE A 33 -22.14 14.44 -7.52
C ILE A 33 -21.31 13.43 -8.31
N ALA A 34 -21.74 12.17 -8.40
CA ALA A 34 -21.03 11.13 -9.14
C ALA A 34 -20.87 11.50 -10.63
N LYS A 35 -21.94 11.98 -11.28
CA LYS A 35 -21.89 12.45 -12.67
C LYS A 35 -20.91 13.61 -12.90
N ASN A 36 -20.60 14.38 -11.86
CA ASN A 36 -19.73 15.55 -11.92
C ASN A 36 -18.44 15.37 -11.08
N SER A 37 -18.09 14.13 -10.72
CA SER A 37 -17.07 13.84 -9.70
C SER A 37 -15.72 14.47 -10.04
N ASN A 38 -15.33 14.45 -11.32
CA ASN A 38 -14.10 15.06 -11.83
C ASN A 38 -13.86 16.50 -11.33
N LYS A 39 -14.91 17.32 -11.23
CA LYS A 39 -14.81 18.74 -10.83
C LYS A 39 -14.33 18.93 -9.38
N TYR A 40 -14.46 17.89 -8.55
CA TYR A 40 -14.06 17.93 -7.15
C TYR A 40 -12.62 17.48 -6.92
N PHE A 41 -11.95 16.89 -7.91
CA PHE A 41 -10.53 16.57 -7.81
C PHE A 41 -9.68 17.80 -8.07
N GLN A 42 -8.73 18.07 -7.19
CA GLN A 42 -7.78 19.17 -7.31
C GLN A 42 -6.37 18.63 -7.38
N LEU A 43 -5.64 18.98 -8.44
CA LEU A 43 -4.25 18.59 -8.60
C LEU A 43 -3.38 19.22 -7.51
N ILE A 44 -2.62 18.38 -6.82
CA ILE A 44 -1.56 18.75 -5.89
C ILE A 44 -0.25 18.16 -6.40
N GLN A 45 0.76 18.98 -6.55
CA GLN A 45 2.10 18.51 -6.90
C GLN A 45 2.91 18.27 -5.64
N LYS A 46 3.55 17.09 -5.56
CA LYS A 46 4.52 16.78 -4.50
C LYS A 46 5.87 16.48 -5.14
N THR A 47 6.93 17.09 -4.64
CA THR A 47 8.31 16.80 -5.07
C THR A 47 8.76 15.47 -4.46
N LYS A 48 9.30 14.56 -5.27
CA LYS A 48 9.95 13.34 -4.80
C LYS A 48 11.35 13.66 -4.28
N LYS A 49 11.96 12.69 -3.58
CA LYS A 49 13.35 12.79 -3.09
C LYS A 49 14.36 13.00 -4.21
N ASP A 50 14.07 12.53 -5.42
CA ASP A 50 14.90 12.68 -6.62
C ASP A 50 14.63 13.99 -7.38
N GLY A 51 13.84 14.91 -6.82
CA GLY A 51 13.45 16.17 -7.46
C GLY A 51 12.31 16.05 -8.48
N SER A 52 11.94 14.84 -8.90
CA SER A 52 10.85 14.66 -9.86
C SER A 52 9.47 14.96 -9.25
N ILE A 53 8.55 15.49 -10.05
CA ILE A 53 7.19 15.83 -9.59
C ILE A 53 6.32 14.58 -9.58
N ARG A 54 5.61 14.34 -8.47
CA ARG A 54 4.50 13.38 -8.37
C ARG A 54 3.18 14.15 -8.38
N LYS A 55 2.36 13.86 -9.39
CA LYS A 55 0.95 14.30 -9.43
C LYS A 55 0.17 13.54 -8.36
N CYS A 56 -0.39 14.26 -7.40
CA CYS A 56 -1.33 13.80 -6.38
C CYS A 56 -2.61 14.61 -6.50
N TYR A 57 -3.69 14.16 -5.85
CA TYR A 57 -4.96 14.87 -5.89
C TYR A 57 -5.55 14.97 -4.49
N SER A 58 -6.08 16.14 -4.15
CA SER A 58 -7.03 16.32 -3.06
C SER A 58 -8.45 16.36 -3.60
N LEU A 59 -9.41 16.29 -2.68
CA LEU A 59 -10.82 16.36 -2.98
C LEU A 59 -11.43 17.59 -2.31
N LYS A 60 -12.29 18.29 -3.05
CA LYS A 60 -13.16 19.34 -2.53
C LYS A 60 -14.43 18.73 -1.96
N GLU A 61 -15.07 19.46 -1.04
CA GLU A 61 -16.40 19.08 -0.57
C GLU A 61 -17.45 19.27 -1.68
N PRO A 62 -18.52 18.45 -1.71
CA PRO A 62 -18.87 17.40 -0.74
C PRO A 62 -18.23 16.02 -1.02
N LEU A 63 -17.45 15.87 -2.10
CA LEU A 63 -16.91 14.57 -2.51
C LEU A 63 -15.89 14.01 -1.51
N ASN A 64 -15.11 14.89 -0.88
CA ASN A 64 -14.14 14.51 0.15
C ASN A 64 -14.81 13.82 1.37
N ASN A 65 -15.93 14.35 1.87
CA ASN A 65 -16.73 13.71 2.91
C ASN A 65 -17.33 12.37 2.43
N ILE A 66 -17.78 12.29 1.18
CA ILE A 66 -18.27 11.02 0.60
C ILE A 66 -17.16 9.96 0.60
N HIS A 67 -15.94 10.29 0.17
CA HIS A 67 -14.81 9.35 0.19
C HIS A 67 -14.49 8.86 1.61
N GLU A 68 -14.55 9.75 2.60
CA GLU A 68 -14.37 9.38 4.00
C GLU A 68 -15.46 8.43 4.51
N LYS A 69 -16.72 8.66 4.13
CA LYS A 69 -17.81 7.77 4.50
C LYS A 69 -17.75 6.42 3.78
N ILE A 70 -17.40 6.38 2.50
CA ILE A 70 -17.15 5.10 1.80
C ILE A 70 -16.01 4.35 2.51
N LYS A 71 -14.94 5.06 2.89
CA LYS A 71 -13.84 4.46 3.63
C LYS A 71 -14.28 3.85 4.97
N THR A 72 -14.90 4.67 5.82
CA THR A 72 -15.25 4.29 7.19
C THR A 72 -16.43 3.33 7.29
N ARG A 73 -17.36 3.37 6.34
CA ARG A 73 -18.61 2.57 6.37
C ARG A 73 -18.57 1.36 5.45
N ILE A 74 -17.69 1.35 4.43
CA ILE A 74 -17.57 0.24 3.48
C ILE A 74 -16.19 -0.42 3.61
N THR A 75 -15.10 0.20 3.14
CA THR A 75 -13.79 -0.48 3.02
C THR A 75 -13.16 -0.83 4.38
N PHE A 76 -13.48 -0.10 5.44
CA PHE A 76 -13.07 -0.42 6.81
C PHE A 76 -13.55 -1.81 7.28
N ASN A 77 -14.66 -2.29 6.73
CA ASN A 77 -15.22 -3.60 7.07
C ASN A 77 -14.57 -4.76 6.28
N VAL A 78 -13.45 -4.51 5.59
CA VAL A 78 -12.68 -5.53 4.91
C VAL A 78 -11.57 -6.07 5.80
N TYR A 79 -11.51 -7.39 5.93
CA TYR A 79 -10.40 -8.10 6.54
C TYR A 79 -9.30 -8.35 5.51
N TYR A 80 -8.08 -7.93 5.84
CA TYR A 80 -6.90 -8.12 5.00
C TYR A 80 -6.01 -9.24 5.56
N PRO A 81 -5.50 -10.16 4.72
CA PRO A 81 -4.55 -11.18 5.15
C PRO A 81 -3.22 -10.55 5.56
N GLN A 82 -2.42 -11.28 6.34
CA GLN A 82 -1.20 -10.76 6.95
C GLN A 82 -0.17 -10.28 5.92
N TYR A 83 -0.18 -10.77 4.69
CA TYR A 83 0.80 -10.36 3.68
C TYR A 83 0.55 -8.97 3.07
N ILE A 84 -0.64 -8.35 3.24
CA ILE A 84 -0.93 -7.00 2.73
C ILE A 84 -0.57 -5.94 3.79
N GLN A 85 0.57 -5.28 3.69
CA GLN A 85 1.09 -4.45 4.78
C GLN A 85 0.87 -2.94 4.59
N GLY A 86 0.71 -2.48 3.34
CA GLY A 86 0.67 -1.04 3.04
C GLY A 86 -0.69 -0.41 3.31
N ALA A 87 -0.71 0.78 3.91
CA ALA A 87 -1.92 1.60 4.13
C ALA A 87 -3.07 0.89 4.91
N ILE A 88 -2.74 -0.11 5.73
CA ILE A 88 -3.68 -0.80 6.61
C ILE A 88 -3.41 -0.36 8.06
N LYS A 89 -4.48 -0.18 8.84
CA LYS A 89 -4.38 0.15 10.27
C LYS A 89 -3.51 -0.89 10.99
N ASP A 90 -2.68 -0.43 11.92
CA ASP A 90 -1.78 -1.25 12.74
C ASP A 90 -0.70 -2.02 11.95
N ARG A 91 -0.52 -1.71 10.65
CA ARG A 91 0.58 -2.18 9.80
C ARG A 91 1.49 -1.02 9.41
N SER A 92 2.78 -1.29 9.27
CA SER A 92 3.82 -0.29 9.04
C SER A 92 4.98 -0.87 8.25
N ASN A 93 5.93 -0.01 7.86
CA ASN A 93 7.21 -0.45 7.29
C ASN A 93 7.91 -1.48 8.20
N LEU A 94 7.79 -1.31 9.52
CA LEU A 94 8.38 -2.22 10.49
C LEU A 94 7.69 -3.59 10.51
N THR A 95 6.36 -3.64 10.56
CA THR A 95 5.64 -4.92 10.54
C THR A 95 5.88 -5.65 9.22
N ASN A 96 5.97 -4.92 8.11
CA ASN A 96 6.33 -5.46 6.80
C ASN A 96 7.73 -6.07 6.82
N ALA A 97 8.74 -5.31 7.27
CA ALA A 97 10.12 -5.78 7.33
C ALA A 97 10.28 -7.00 8.25
N LYS A 98 9.53 -7.07 9.35
CA LYS A 98 9.54 -8.22 10.28
C LYS A 98 9.12 -9.54 9.63
N LEU A 99 8.24 -9.51 8.62
CA LEU A 99 7.88 -10.72 7.87
C LEU A 99 9.11 -11.34 7.20
N HIS A 100 10.05 -10.52 6.75
CA HIS A 100 11.24 -10.93 6.00
C HIS A 100 12.51 -11.02 6.87
N GLU A 101 12.39 -11.02 8.20
CA GLU A 101 13.52 -11.09 9.11
C GLU A 101 14.36 -12.37 8.88
N ARG A 102 15.70 -12.25 8.93
CA ARG A 102 16.67 -13.34 8.71
C ARG A 102 16.61 -13.96 7.31
N SER A 103 16.15 -13.20 6.31
CA SER A 103 16.17 -13.67 4.93
C SER A 103 17.61 -13.77 4.40
N LYS A 104 17.85 -14.73 3.50
CA LYS A 104 19.09 -14.83 2.72
C LYS A 104 18.94 -14.30 1.30
N VAL A 105 17.72 -14.29 0.77
CA VAL A 105 17.40 -13.76 -0.57
C VAL A 105 16.14 -12.92 -0.49
N ILE A 106 16.10 -11.80 -1.19
CA ILE A 106 14.92 -10.95 -1.37
C ILE A 106 14.76 -10.60 -2.85
N ILE A 107 13.55 -10.77 -3.37
CA ILE A 107 13.11 -10.31 -4.68
C ILE A 107 12.12 -9.16 -4.42
N GLN A 108 12.45 -7.98 -4.94
CA GLN A 108 11.62 -6.78 -4.84
C GLN A 108 11.10 -6.41 -6.22
N LEU A 109 9.79 -6.19 -6.30
CA LEU A 109 9.06 -5.89 -7.52
C LEU A 109 8.19 -4.65 -7.25
N ASP A 110 8.19 -3.71 -8.20
CA ASP A 110 7.46 -2.44 -8.12
C ASP A 110 6.44 -2.41 -9.26
N ILE A 111 5.19 -2.07 -8.96
CA ILE A 111 4.15 -1.92 -9.99
C ILE A 111 4.26 -0.53 -10.61
N LYS A 112 4.39 -0.48 -11.95
CA LYS A 112 4.51 0.77 -12.67
C LYS A 112 3.21 1.57 -12.58
N ASP A 113 3.33 2.83 -12.15
CA ASP A 113 2.24 3.82 -12.17
C ASP A 113 0.93 3.27 -11.59
N PHE A 114 1.02 2.65 -10.41
CA PHE A 114 -0.02 1.78 -9.87
C PHE A 114 -1.43 2.40 -9.86
N PHE A 115 -1.60 3.58 -9.24
CA PHE A 115 -2.92 4.22 -9.15
C PHE A 115 -3.51 4.57 -10.53
N PRO A 116 -2.83 5.36 -11.40
CA PRO A 116 -3.40 5.72 -12.70
C PRO A 116 -3.70 4.54 -13.63
N PHE A 117 -3.07 3.37 -13.41
CA PHE A 117 -3.32 2.16 -14.18
C PHE A 117 -4.47 1.30 -13.63
N ILE A 118 -4.98 1.60 -12.42
CA ILE A 118 -6.24 1.05 -11.94
C ILE A 118 -7.38 1.85 -12.58
N LYS A 119 -8.04 1.25 -13.58
CA LYS A 119 -9.11 1.87 -14.36
C LYS A 119 -10.50 1.54 -13.82
N PHE A 120 -11.48 2.25 -14.38
CA PHE A 120 -12.90 2.09 -14.08
C PHE A 120 -13.33 0.63 -14.04
N LYS A 121 -12.95 -0.17 -15.05
CA LYS A 121 -13.31 -1.60 -15.16
C LYS A 121 -12.87 -2.41 -13.93
N GLN A 122 -11.62 -2.27 -13.48
CA GLN A 122 -11.08 -2.98 -12.32
C GLN A 122 -11.83 -2.59 -11.03
N ILE A 123 -12.14 -1.30 -10.87
CA ILE A 123 -12.83 -0.77 -9.70
C ILE A 123 -14.30 -1.20 -9.69
N TYR A 124 -14.98 -1.11 -10.83
CA TYR A 124 -16.35 -1.58 -11.01
C TYR A 124 -16.45 -3.07 -10.68
N ASN A 125 -15.54 -3.89 -11.22
CA ASN A 125 -15.49 -5.32 -10.94
C ASN A 125 -15.24 -5.63 -9.45
N LEU A 126 -14.45 -4.81 -8.77
CA LEU A 126 -14.26 -4.91 -7.32
C LEU A 126 -15.59 -4.72 -6.58
N TRP A 127 -16.34 -3.65 -6.87
CA TRP A 127 -17.65 -3.42 -6.25
C TRP A 127 -18.67 -4.51 -6.61
N ARG A 128 -18.70 -4.91 -7.89
CA ARG A 128 -19.69 -5.85 -8.42
C ARG A 128 -19.48 -7.27 -7.92
N TYR A 129 -18.24 -7.75 -7.87
CA TYR A 129 -17.94 -9.17 -7.65
C TYR A 129 -17.33 -9.47 -6.28
N PHE A 130 -16.45 -8.61 -5.76
CA PHE A 130 -15.88 -8.82 -4.42
C PHE A 130 -16.84 -8.35 -3.31
N PHE A 131 -17.37 -7.13 -3.44
CA PHE A 131 -18.36 -6.61 -2.50
C PHE A 131 -19.79 -7.12 -2.76
N ASN A 132 -20.01 -7.74 -3.93
CA ASN A 132 -21.29 -8.29 -4.39
C ASN A 132 -22.42 -7.24 -4.46
N PHE A 133 -22.09 -5.98 -4.77
CA PHE A 133 -23.07 -4.91 -4.91
C PHE A 133 -23.84 -5.02 -6.23
N SER A 134 -24.97 -4.32 -6.35
CA SER A 134 -25.70 -4.21 -7.63
C SER A 134 -24.89 -3.43 -8.66
N GLU A 135 -25.27 -3.55 -9.93
CA GLU A 135 -24.63 -2.84 -11.04
C GLU A 135 -24.74 -1.33 -10.88
N GLU A 136 -25.93 -0.81 -10.56
CA GLU A 136 -26.18 0.62 -10.35
C GLU A 136 -25.32 1.18 -9.19
N VAL A 137 -25.21 0.44 -8.09
CA VAL A 137 -24.38 0.85 -6.94
C VAL A 137 -22.90 0.80 -7.28
N SER A 138 -22.46 -0.22 -8.03
CA SER A 138 -21.07 -0.41 -8.42
C SER A 138 -20.60 0.67 -9.40
N ASP A 139 -21.44 1.04 -10.37
CA ASP A 139 -21.19 2.14 -11.29
C ASP A 139 -21.11 3.48 -10.54
N LEU A 140 -22.10 3.75 -9.67
CA LEU A 140 -22.15 4.99 -8.90
C LEU A 140 -20.92 5.16 -8.00
N LEU A 141 -20.52 4.11 -7.28
CA LEU A 141 -19.32 4.13 -6.44
C LEU A 141 -18.05 4.33 -7.26
N THR A 142 -17.94 3.67 -8.41
CA THR A 142 -16.78 3.82 -9.29
C THR A 142 -16.63 5.27 -9.75
N ASN A 143 -17.73 5.87 -10.26
CA ASN A 143 -17.74 7.26 -10.70
C ASN A 143 -17.37 8.24 -9.58
N LEU A 144 -17.76 7.98 -8.33
CA LEU A 144 -17.40 8.82 -7.19
C LEU A 144 -15.90 8.81 -6.88
N ILE A 145 -15.18 7.71 -7.15
CA ILE A 145 -13.80 7.53 -6.69
C ILE A 145 -12.75 7.65 -7.81
N THR A 146 -13.18 7.80 -9.06
CA THR A 146 -12.28 7.97 -10.20
C THR A 146 -12.25 9.41 -10.71
N LEU A 147 -11.07 9.83 -11.18
CA LEU A 147 -10.91 11.00 -12.04
C LEU A 147 -10.66 10.50 -13.47
N ASP A 148 -11.51 10.89 -14.41
CA ASP A 148 -11.43 10.47 -15.81
C ASP A 148 -11.34 8.94 -15.98
N GLY A 149 -12.12 8.22 -15.17
CA GLY A 149 -12.14 6.75 -15.18
C GLY A 149 -10.89 6.08 -14.61
N THR A 150 -10.03 6.82 -13.90
CA THR A 150 -8.81 6.28 -13.27
C THR A 150 -8.76 6.55 -11.78
N LEU A 151 -8.14 5.65 -11.02
CA LEU A 151 -7.84 5.89 -9.62
C LEU A 151 -6.66 6.86 -9.49
N VAL A 152 -6.77 7.84 -8.60
CA VAL A 152 -5.73 8.85 -8.41
C VAL A 152 -5.04 8.73 -7.06
N PRO A 153 -3.73 9.00 -6.97
CA PRO A 153 -3.04 9.05 -5.68
C PRO A 153 -3.46 10.29 -4.88
N GLY A 154 -3.60 10.14 -3.57
CA GLY A 154 -3.88 11.25 -2.63
C GLY A 154 -5.32 11.30 -2.10
N ALA A 155 -6.29 10.73 -2.83
CA ALA A 155 -7.65 10.60 -2.30
C ALA A 155 -7.71 9.57 -1.15
N LYS A 156 -8.56 9.84 -0.15
CA LYS A 156 -8.62 9.12 1.14
C LYS A 156 -8.83 7.60 0.97
N ILE A 157 -9.58 7.20 -0.04
CA ILE A 157 -9.95 5.80 -0.30
C ILE A 157 -9.01 5.08 -1.27
N SER A 158 -8.16 5.80 -2.01
CA SER A 158 -7.40 5.21 -3.11
C SER A 158 -6.52 4.04 -2.68
N SER A 159 -5.84 4.15 -1.53
CA SER A 159 -5.01 3.05 -1.03
C SER A 159 -5.82 1.81 -0.65
N ASP A 160 -7.03 1.99 -0.13
CA ASP A 160 -7.93 0.89 0.21
C ASP A 160 -8.32 0.14 -1.07
N ILE A 161 -8.75 0.87 -2.12
CA ILE A 161 -9.10 0.30 -3.42
C ILE A 161 -7.88 -0.41 -4.04
N ALA A 162 -6.73 0.25 -4.04
CA ALA A 162 -5.49 -0.30 -4.60
C ALA A 162 -5.04 -1.58 -3.89
N ASN A 163 -5.27 -1.71 -2.59
CA ASN A 163 -5.00 -2.94 -1.85
C ASN A 163 -5.92 -4.10 -2.25
N LEU A 164 -7.14 -3.80 -2.71
CA LEU A 164 -8.14 -4.80 -3.05
C LEU A 164 -8.10 -5.27 -4.49
N ILE A 165 -7.44 -4.58 -5.41
CA ILE A 165 -7.54 -4.91 -6.86
C ILE A 165 -7.07 -6.31 -7.25
N PHE A 166 -6.27 -6.99 -6.41
CA PHE A 166 -5.83 -8.37 -6.60
C PHE A 166 -6.62 -9.41 -5.78
N TRP A 167 -7.81 -9.06 -5.26
CA TRP A 167 -8.63 -9.88 -4.36
C TRP A 167 -8.86 -11.32 -4.82
N ASP A 168 -8.95 -11.55 -6.12
CA ASP A 168 -9.27 -12.82 -6.77
C ASP A 168 -8.05 -13.67 -7.17
N LYS A 169 -6.82 -13.11 -7.11
CA LYS A 169 -5.61 -13.80 -7.61
C LYS A 169 -4.46 -13.87 -6.60
N GLU A 170 -4.34 -12.88 -5.72
CA GLU A 170 -3.15 -12.74 -4.87
C GLU A 170 -2.98 -13.91 -3.90
N HIS A 171 -4.09 -14.42 -3.36
CA HIS A 171 -4.06 -15.50 -2.39
C HIS A 171 -3.51 -16.81 -2.99
N ASP A 172 -3.80 -17.11 -4.26
CA ASP A 172 -3.29 -18.31 -4.95
C ASP A 172 -1.78 -18.22 -5.17
N LEU A 173 -1.30 -17.04 -5.56
CA LEU A 173 0.13 -16.75 -5.66
C LEU A 173 0.81 -16.96 -4.31
N VAL A 174 0.27 -16.36 -3.24
CA VAL A 174 0.85 -16.48 -1.89
C VAL A 174 0.88 -17.94 -1.44
N LYS A 175 -0.20 -18.68 -1.67
CA LYS A 175 -0.28 -20.11 -1.34
C LYS A 175 0.75 -20.94 -2.12
N SER A 176 0.97 -20.63 -3.40
CA SER A 176 2.01 -21.26 -4.23
C SER A 176 3.41 -21.00 -3.65
N LEU A 177 3.74 -19.73 -3.40
CA LEU A 177 5.03 -19.32 -2.84
C LEU A 177 5.31 -19.94 -1.47
N LYS A 178 4.28 -20.05 -0.62
CA LYS A 178 4.40 -20.65 0.71
C LYS A 178 4.82 -22.12 0.67
N LYS A 179 4.41 -22.88 -0.35
CA LYS A 179 4.84 -24.29 -0.54
C LYS A 179 6.35 -24.41 -0.76
N ASP A 180 6.95 -23.38 -1.36
CA ASP A 180 8.39 -23.29 -1.59
C ASP A 180 9.15 -22.66 -0.41
N ASN A 181 8.51 -22.52 0.76
CA ASN A 181 9.03 -21.83 1.94
C ASN A 181 9.42 -20.37 1.70
N LEU A 182 8.71 -19.71 0.77
CA LEU A 182 8.89 -18.30 0.47
C LEU A 182 7.90 -17.44 1.26
N ILE A 183 8.34 -16.26 1.65
CA ILE A 183 7.54 -15.28 2.38
C ILE A 183 7.19 -14.16 1.41
N TYR A 184 5.90 -13.91 1.23
CA TYR A 184 5.38 -12.83 0.40
C TYR A 184 4.83 -11.69 1.26
N SER A 185 5.07 -10.45 0.84
CA SER A 185 4.31 -9.30 1.31
C SER A 185 4.11 -8.26 0.20
N ARG A 186 3.05 -7.47 0.33
CA ARG A 186 2.81 -6.30 -0.53
C ARG A 186 2.54 -5.05 0.31
N PHE A 187 3.31 -4.00 0.06
CA PHE A 187 3.18 -2.68 0.65
C PHE A 187 2.66 -1.71 -0.41
N VAL A 188 1.34 -1.69 -0.61
CA VAL A 188 0.67 -0.97 -1.71
C VAL A 188 1.14 -1.49 -3.08
N ASP A 189 2.05 -0.78 -3.75
CA ASP A 189 2.64 -1.11 -5.06
C ASP A 189 3.97 -1.88 -4.96
N ASP A 190 4.59 -1.93 -3.78
CA ASP A 190 5.85 -2.61 -3.53
C ASP A 190 5.61 -4.06 -3.10
N ILE A 191 5.97 -5.02 -3.95
CA ILE A 191 5.90 -6.46 -3.66
C ILE A 191 7.29 -6.96 -3.23
N ASN A 192 7.34 -7.71 -2.14
CA ASN A 192 8.55 -8.34 -1.63
C ASN A 192 8.32 -9.84 -1.47
N ILE A 193 9.25 -10.64 -2.01
CA ILE A 193 9.32 -12.08 -1.78
C ILE A 193 10.67 -12.39 -1.17
N SER A 194 10.73 -13.16 -0.09
CA SER A 194 12.00 -13.55 0.51
C SER A 194 12.09 -15.04 0.83
N SER A 195 13.33 -15.51 0.97
CA SER A 195 13.65 -16.85 1.43
C SER A 195 14.70 -16.79 2.53
N LYS A 196 14.57 -17.65 3.54
CA LYS A 196 15.60 -17.88 4.58
C LYS A 196 16.74 -18.77 4.08
N ASN A 197 16.59 -19.36 2.89
CA ASN A 197 17.57 -20.21 2.24
C ASN A 197 18.11 -19.56 0.97
N LYS A 198 19.25 -20.04 0.47
CA LYS A 198 19.67 -19.73 -0.91
C LYS A 198 18.66 -20.40 -1.86
N ILE A 199 18.32 -19.71 -2.95
CA ILE A 199 17.41 -20.23 -3.98
C ILE A 199 18.07 -20.13 -5.35
N SER A 200 17.74 -21.08 -6.23
CA SER A 200 18.29 -21.14 -7.60
C SER A 200 17.77 -19.99 -8.46
N ASP A 201 18.52 -19.64 -9.51
CA ASP A 201 18.07 -18.61 -10.46
C ASP A 201 16.81 -19.03 -11.22
N LYS A 202 16.64 -20.34 -11.48
CA LYS A 202 15.39 -20.89 -12.03
C LYS A 202 14.19 -20.58 -11.15
N LEU A 203 14.31 -20.75 -9.82
CA LEU A 203 13.22 -20.44 -8.89
C LEU A 203 12.96 -18.92 -8.83
N LYS A 204 14.00 -18.09 -8.81
CA LYS A 204 13.86 -16.62 -8.87
C LYS A 204 13.07 -16.18 -10.11
N THR A 205 13.42 -16.70 -11.28
CA THR A 205 12.71 -16.42 -12.54
C THR A 205 11.25 -16.85 -12.47
N ASN A 206 10.97 -18.05 -11.96
CA ASN A 206 9.60 -18.54 -11.78
C ASN A 206 8.77 -17.63 -10.85
N ILE A 207 9.34 -17.17 -9.73
CA ILE A 207 8.66 -16.24 -8.81
C ILE A 207 8.29 -14.94 -9.54
N ILE A 208 9.23 -14.36 -10.28
CA ILE A 208 9.02 -13.10 -11.02
C ILE A 208 7.93 -13.30 -12.08
N GLN A 209 7.93 -14.42 -12.79
CA GLN A 209 6.91 -14.74 -13.80
C GLN A 209 5.51 -14.92 -13.18
N GLN A 210 5.40 -15.60 -12.03
CA GLN A 210 4.13 -15.75 -11.32
C GLN A 210 3.56 -14.38 -10.88
N VAL A 211 4.41 -13.51 -10.33
CA VAL A 211 4.00 -12.14 -9.94
C VAL A 211 3.62 -11.32 -11.17
N HIS A 212 4.40 -11.40 -12.25
CA HIS A 212 4.10 -10.73 -13.51
C HIS A 212 2.75 -11.19 -14.08
N SER A 213 2.45 -12.49 -14.06
CA SER A 213 1.16 -13.05 -14.50
C SER A 213 -0.01 -12.50 -13.68
N MET A 214 0.11 -12.48 -12.35
CA MET A 214 -0.91 -11.88 -11.47
C MET A 214 -1.15 -10.40 -11.81
N ILE A 215 -0.09 -9.62 -11.97
CA ILE A 215 -0.19 -8.18 -12.29
C ILE A 215 -0.82 -7.97 -13.67
N ASN A 216 -0.35 -8.70 -14.68
CA ASN A 216 -0.82 -8.57 -16.05
C ASN A 216 -2.30 -8.98 -16.19
N SER A 217 -2.78 -9.93 -15.35
CA SER A 217 -4.20 -10.31 -15.31
C SER A 217 -5.14 -9.16 -14.91
N LYS A 218 -4.58 -8.09 -14.32
CA LYS A 218 -5.30 -6.85 -13.98
C LYS A 218 -5.01 -5.69 -14.93
N GLU A 219 -4.39 -5.97 -16.08
CA GLU A 219 -3.97 -4.99 -17.09
C GLU A 219 -2.94 -3.98 -16.52
N LEU A 220 -2.25 -4.37 -15.44
CA LEU A 220 -1.17 -3.61 -14.80
C LEU A 220 0.19 -4.08 -15.34
N LYS A 221 1.26 -3.32 -15.07
CA LYS A 221 2.62 -3.63 -15.54
C LYS A 221 3.64 -3.56 -14.42
N LEU A 222 4.61 -4.48 -14.44
CA LEU A 222 5.81 -4.36 -13.62
C LEU A 222 6.71 -3.22 -14.10
N LYS A 223 7.38 -2.58 -13.16
CA LYS A 223 8.42 -1.60 -13.45
C LYS A 223 9.74 -2.32 -13.66
N ASN A 224 9.99 -2.80 -14.89
CA ASN A 224 11.14 -3.66 -15.24
C ASN A 224 12.50 -3.15 -14.72
N LYS A 225 12.77 -1.84 -14.80
CA LYS A 225 14.03 -1.24 -14.32
C LYS A 225 14.23 -1.30 -12.80
N LYS A 226 13.22 -1.70 -12.02
CA LYS A 226 13.24 -1.73 -10.56
C LYS A 226 13.16 -3.14 -9.95
N THR A 227 13.10 -4.20 -10.76
CA THR A 227 13.23 -5.56 -10.23
C THR A 227 14.60 -5.72 -9.57
N LYS A 228 14.62 -5.98 -8.27
CA LYS A 228 15.86 -6.17 -7.51
C LYS A 228 15.91 -7.55 -6.90
N ILE A 229 17.02 -8.23 -7.09
CA ILE A 229 17.33 -9.49 -6.42
C ILE A 229 18.52 -9.24 -5.51
N LEU A 230 18.29 -9.30 -4.20
CA LEU A 230 19.28 -9.06 -3.17
C LEU A 230 19.64 -10.39 -2.49
N ASN A 231 20.94 -10.60 -2.25
CA ASN A 231 21.46 -11.79 -1.58
C ASN A 231 22.17 -11.39 -0.27
N SER A 232 22.28 -12.31 0.68
CA SER A 232 22.79 -12.09 2.03
C SER A 232 24.21 -11.54 2.13
N ASN A 233 25.01 -11.64 1.06
CA ASN A 233 26.33 -11.02 0.98
C ASN A 233 26.25 -9.49 0.98
N ASN A 234 25.08 -8.93 0.67
CA ASN A 234 24.78 -7.51 0.70
C ASN A 234 23.77 -7.19 1.80
N GLN A 235 23.60 -5.91 2.09
CA GLN A 235 22.51 -5.43 2.93
C GLN A 235 21.16 -5.73 2.25
N LEU A 236 20.29 -6.42 2.97
CA LEU A 236 18.94 -6.77 2.56
C LEU A 236 17.97 -5.76 3.17
N LEU A 237 17.28 -4.99 2.31
CA LEU A 237 16.40 -3.90 2.73
C LEU A 237 14.94 -4.17 2.37
N ILE A 238 14.02 -4.01 3.33
CA ILE A 238 12.57 -3.97 3.10
C ILE A 238 12.06 -2.63 3.61
N THR A 239 11.45 -1.83 2.74
CA THR A 239 10.90 -0.50 3.10
C THR A 239 11.89 0.39 3.90
N GLY A 240 13.19 0.30 3.57
CA GLY A 240 14.26 1.05 4.23
C GLY A 240 14.81 0.46 5.54
N LEU A 241 14.38 -0.74 5.94
CA LEU A 241 14.87 -1.45 7.12
C LEU A 241 15.72 -2.66 6.72
N VAL A 242 16.82 -2.87 7.44
CA VAL A 242 17.73 -4.00 7.26
C VAL A 242 17.10 -5.26 7.87
N VAL A 243 17.07 -6.35 7.11
CA VAL A 243 16.44 -7.61 7.52
C VAL A 243 17.35 -8.84 7.49
N ASN A 244 18.66 -8.67 7.23
CA ASN A 244 19.64 -9.79 7.23
C ASN A 244 19.59 -10.60 8.53
N ASN A 245 19.42 -9.92 9.67
CA ASN A 245 19.28 -10.49 11.00
C ASN A 245 18.01 -9.90 11.64
N LYS A 246 18.05 -9.55 12.93
CA LYS A 246 16.97 -8.78 13.56
C LYS A 246 16.72 -7.47 12.81
N VAL A 247 15.44 -7.13 12.58
CA VAL A 247 15.07 -5.92 11.85
C VAL A 247 15.65 -4.67 12.53
N LYS A 248 16.36 -3.84 11.75
CA LYS A 248 16.96 -2.60 12.23
C LYS A 248 16.96 -1.51 11.17
N VAL A 249 17.00 -0.25 11.62
CA VAL A 249 17.32 0.88 10.73
C VAL A 249 18.68 0.70 10.07
N SER A 250 18.83 1.24 8.86
CA SER A 250 20.11 1.21 8.14
C SER A 250 21.14 2.13 8.82
N LYS A 251 22.43 1.87 8.56
CA LYS A 251 23.50 2.72 9.11
C LYS A 251 23.38 4.14 8.56
N GLU A 252 23.10 4.25 7.28
CA GLU A 252 22.92 5.50 6.54
C GLU A 252 21.78 6.33 7.14
N TYR A 253 20.69 5.68 7.57
CA TYR A 253 19.61 6.37 8.26
C TYR A 253 20.08 6.92 9.61
N VAL A 254 20.78 6.13 10.41
CA VAL A 254 21.34 6.58 11.70
C VAL A 254 22.31 7.74 11.52
N ASP A 255 23.20 7.65 10.53
CA ASP A 255 24.16 8.70 10.21
C ASP A 255 23.45 10.00 9.80
N SER A 256 22.37 9.90 9.00
CA SER A 256 21.54 11.07 8.66
C SER A 256 20.85 11.73 9.85
N VAL A 257 20.61 10.99 10.94
CA VAL A 257 20.08 11.55 12.20
C VAL A 257 21.18 12.30 12.93
N TYR A 258 22.39 11.75 12.99
CA TYR A 258 23.53 12.46 13.57
C TYR A 258 23.86 13.76 12.83
N THR A 259 23.86 13.75 11.50
CA THR A 259 24.02 14.97 10.70
C THR A 259 22.93 15.99 11.02
N ALA A 260 21.67 15.57 11.07
CA ALA A 260 20.57 16.48 11.40
C ALA A 260 20.66 17.07 12.82
N ILE A 261 21.18 16.31 13.79
CA ILE A 261 21.49 16.81 15.14
C ILE A 261 22.63 17.82 15.10
N ASN A 262 23.62 17.61 14.24
CA ASN A 262 24.75 18.52 14.13
C ASN A 262 24.40 19.86 13.46
N ASP A 263 23.43 19.83 12.54
CA ASP A 263 22.99 21.00 11.77
C ASP A 263 21.88 21.80 12.49
N ASP A 264 21.62 21.56 13.79
CA ASP A 264 20.55 22.16 14.60
C ASP A 264 19.17 22.16 13.92
N GLN A 265 18.87 21.11 13.15
CA GLN A 265 17.55 20.98 12.55
C GLN A 265 16.49 20.82 13.64
N ASN A 266 15.32 21.43 13.44
CA ASN A 266 14.19 21.45 14.38
C ASN A 266 14.06 20.16 15.22
N ILE A 267 14.23 20.29 16.54
CA ILE A 267 14.26 19.20 17.53
C ILE A 267 13.05 18.26 17.42
N ASN A 268 11.87 18.78 17.06
CA ASN A 268 10.66 17.97 16.87
C ASN A 268 10.77 17.00 15.67
N SER A 269 11.49 17.40 14.61
CA SER A 269 11.81 16.54 13.45
C SER A 269 12.80 15.44 13.84
N ILE A 270 13.74 15.74 14.73
CA ILE A 270 14.75 14.78 15.23
C ILE A 270 14.12 13.74 16.15
N ASN A 271 13.24 14.15 17.07
CA ASN A 271 12.54 13.23 17.98
C ASN A 271 11.74 12.15 17.23
N GLY A 272 11.09 12.51 16.12
CA GLY A 272 10.42 11.54 15.26
C GLY A 272 11.38 10.49 14.67
N LYS A 273 12.56 10.93 14.20
CA LYS A 273 13.60 10.03 13.66
C LYS A 273 14.19 9.13 14.74
N ILE A 274 14.46 9.68 15.93
CA ILE A 274 14.96 8.91 17.09
C ILE A 274 13.93 7.87 17.53
N ASN A 275 12.65 8.24 17.62
CA ASN A 275 11.57 7.31 17.94
C ASN A 275 11.49 6.17 16.92
N TYR A 276 11.74 6.44 15.63
CA TYR A 276 11.81 5.41 14.61
C TYR A 276 12.98 4.44 14.84
N ILE A 277 14.17 4.94 15.22
CA ILE A 277 15.30 4.10 15.63
C ILE A 277 14.93 3.25 16.85
N LYS A 278 14.27 3.84 17.85
CA LYS A 278 13.88 3.21 19.12
C LYS A 278 13.01 1.97 18.91
N GLN A 279 12.14 1.96 17.90
CA GLN A 279 11.30 0.81 17.56
C GLN A 279 12.10 -0.44 17.15
N THR A 280 13.35 -0.27 16.70
CA THR A 280 14.20 -1.38 16.23
C THR A 280 15.45 -1.59 17.08
N ASN A 281 16.00 -0.52 17.64
CA ASN A 281 17.19 -0.54 18.48
C ASN A 281 17.08 0.48 19.64
N PRO A 282 16.38 0.13 20.74
CA PRO A 282 16.17 1.02 21.88
C PRO A 282 17.47 1.55 22.48
N LYS A 283 18.49 0.69 22.64
CA LYS A 283 19.79 1.07 23.21
C LYS A 283 20.48 2.17 22.39
N LYS A 284 20.50 2.03 21.06
CA LYS A 284 21.08 3.04 20.17
C LYS A 284 20.28 4.35 20.21
N ALA A 285 18.95 4.26 20.25
CA ALA A 285 18.09 5.44 20.36
C ALA A 285 18.36 6.22 21.65
N THR A 286 18.43 5.55 22.82
CA THR A 286 18.74 6.20 24.10
C THR A 286 20.10 6.89 24.08
N HIS A 287 21.09 6.32 23.38
CA HIS A 287 22.40 6.97 23.22
C HIS A 287 22.31 8.24 22.35
N ILE A 288 21.55 8.20 21.25
CA ILE A 288 21.32 9.37 20.38
C ILE A 288 20.51 10.45 21.13
N GLU A 289 19.49 10.07 21.90
CA GLU A 289 18.71 10.98 22.76
C GLU A 289 19.60 11.75 23.73
N LYS A 290 20.62 11.10 24.32
CA LYS A 290 21.57 11.77 25.20
C LYS A 290 22.39 12.82 24.46
N ILE A 291 22.91 12.48 23.28
CA ILE A 291 23.72 13.40 22.45
C ILE A 291 22.89 14.61 22.01
N ALA A 292 21.63 14.40 21.62
CA ALA A 292 20.74 15.45 21.18
C ALA A 292 20.31 16.41 22.32
N LYS A 293 20.42 16.01 23.59
CA LYS A 293 20.11 16.86 24.76
C LYS A 293 21.30 17.70 25.24
N THR A 294 22.52 17.34 24.83
CA THR A 294 23.76 18.02 25.21
C THR A 294 24.20 19.09 24.21
N ARG A 295 23.39 19.30 23.16
CA ARG A 295 23.51 20.39 22.19
C ARG A 295 22.27 21.26 22.31
#